data_AF-A0AAI9SB68-F1
#
_entry.id   AF-A0AAI9SB68-F1
#
_cell.length_a   1.000
_cell.length_b   1.000
_cell.length_c   1.000
_cell.angle_alpha   90.00
_cell.angle_beta   90.00
_cell.angle_gamma   90.00
#
_symmetry.space_group_name_H-M   'P 1'
#
loop_
_entity.id
_entity.type
_entity.pdbx_description
1 polymer ?
#
loop_
_entity_poly.entity_id
_entity_poly.type
_entity_poly.pdbx_seq_one_letter_code
_entity_poly.pdbx_strand_id
1 'polypeptide(L)'
;MGTTSSFPESISARSTYSPVTFFLQEWGYCAWNIAEGSSITLMDVKQAYVETIHELDKGFFRVRLDRLTPQEIAFVKAMASLGPGPYRIGQVASKMGKTTSHTGPLKQRIVEKGMIYSPKHGFVAFTVPLFDEFIRRHNL
;
A
#
# COMPACT_ATOMS: atom_id res chain seq x y z
N MET A 1 21.86 36.75 25.54
CA MET A 1 22.02 35.30 25.79
C MET A 1 20.70 34.83 26.39
N GLY A 2 19.68 34.44 25.63
CA GLY A 2 19.61 33.29 24.72
C GLY A 2 18.60 32.27 25.29
N THR A 3 17.34 32.67 25.43
CA THR A 3 16.13 32.06 24.82
C THR A 3 15.79 30.63 25.23
N THR A 4 14.76 30.53 26.08
CA THR A 4 13.68 29.53 26.12
C THR A 4 13.73 28.42 25.07
N SER A 5 14.10 27.20 25.47
CA SER A 5 13.80 25.98 24.70
C SER A 5 12.37 25.53 25.00
N SER A 6 11.41 26.16 24.32
CA SER A 6 10.09 25.58 24.11
C SER A 6 10.27 24.23 23.40
N PHE A 7 9.80 23.14 23.99
CA PHE A 7 9.53 21.90 23.26
C PHE A 7 8.08 21.96 22.77
N PRO A 8 7.83 22.10 21.46
CA PRO A 8 6.57 21.66 20.87
C PRO A 8 6.85 20.48 19.95
N GLU A 9 6.84 19.26 20.50
CA GLU A 9 6.76 18.02 19.70
C GLU A 9 5.42 17.30 19.90
N SER A 10 4.37 18.05 20.19
CA SER A 10 3.02 17.66 19.84
C SER A 10 2.84 17.79 18.32
N ILE A 11 3.18 16.73 17.57
CA ILE A 11 2.65 16.27 16.26
C ILE A 11 3.69 15.31 15.64
N SER A 12 3.58 14.00 15.88
CA SER A 12 4.03 12.95 14.90
C SER A 12 3.72 11.50 15.32
N ALA A 13 3.00 11.25 16.42
CA ALA A 13 2.77 9.88 16.91
C ALA A 13 1.62 9.11 16.20
N ARG A 14 1.23 9.46 14.98
CA ARG A 14 0.03 8.88 14.32
C ARG A 14 0.27 7.93 13.14
N SER A 15 1.47 7.38 12.96
CA SER A 15 1.71 6.41 11.88
C SER A 15 2.83 5.40 12.13
N THR A 16 2.91 4.80 13.31
CA THR A 16 3.86 3.71 13.57
C THR A 16 3.20 2.34 13.43
N TYR A 17 2.46 2.13 12.34
CA TYR A 17 2.12 0.79 11.86
C TYR A 17 2.66 0.66 10.45
N SER A 18 3.80 -0.02 10.30
CA SER A 18 4.30 -0.40 8.99
C SER A 18 3.30 -1.38 8.37
N PRO A 19 2.85 -1.17 7.12
CA PRO A 19 2.01 -2.13 6.41
C PRO A 19 2.59 -3.56 6.40
N VAL A 20 3.92 -3.68 6.47
CA VAL A 20 4.61 -4.97 6.59
C VAL A 20 4.37 -5.63 7.95
N THR A 21 4.39 -4.85 9.04
CA THR A 21 4.11 -5.36 10.39
C THR A 21 2.66 -5.81 10.51
N PHE A 22 1.72 -5.04 9.97
CA PHE A 22 0.31 -5.42 9.95
C PHE A 22 0.08 -6.73 9.18
N PHE A 23 0.67 -6.87 7.99
CA PHE A 23 0.61 -8.11 7.21
C PHE A 23 1.13 -9.31 8.01
N LEU A 24 2.29 -9.17 8.65
CA LEU A 24 2.89 -10.27 9.42
C LEU A 24 2.04 -10.66 10.64
N GLN A 25 1.44 -9.67 11.32
CA GLN A 25 0.54 -9.90 12.45
C GLN A 25 -0.71 -10.65 12.03
N GLU A 26 -1.36 -10.21 10.94
CA GLU A 26 -2.56 -10.87 10.43
C GLU A 26 -2.24 -12.30 9.96
N TRP A 27 -1.10 -12.49 9.31
CA TRP A 27 -0.67 -13.82 8.89
C TRP A 27 -0.40 -14.77 10.05
N GLY A 28 0.25 -14.27 11.10
CA GLY A 28 0.46 -15.02 12.34
C GLY A 28 -0.85 -15.38 13.03
N TYR A 29 -1.81 -14.45 13.06
CA TYR A 29 -3.15 -14.70 13.61
C TYR A 29 -3.91 -15.78 12.84
N CYS A 30 -3.93 -15.71 11.50
CA CYS A 30 -4.52 -16.75 10.66
C CYS A 30 -3.84 -18.11 10.89
N ALA A 31 -2.51 -18.16 10.95
CA ALA A 31 -1.77 -19.40 11.17
C ALA A 31 -2.05 -20.02 12.54
N TRP A 32 -2.19 -19.18 13.57
CA TRP A 32 -2.57 -19.62 14.91
C TRP A 32 -3.98 -20.24 14.94
N ASN A 33 -4.95 -19.64 14.25
CA ASN A 33 -6.33 -20.10 14.26
C ASN A 33 -6.58 -21.33 13.37
N ILE A 34 -5.74 -21.56 12.36
CA ILE A 34 -5.84 -22.73 11.48
C ILE A 34 -5.18 -23.97 12.11
N ALA A 35 -4.10 -23.79 12.88
CA ALA A 35 -3.40 -24.91 13.49
C ALA A 35 -4.27 -25.63 14.53
N GLU A 36 -4.49 -26.93 14.35
CA GLU A 36 -5.33 -27.75 15.25
C GLU A 36 -4.57 -28.29 16.48
N GLY A 37 -3.25 -28.12 16.54
CA GLY A 37 -2.38 -28.68 17.57
C GLY A 37 -1.43 -27.67 18.22
N SER A 38 -0.52 -28.15 19.06
CA SER A 38 0.44 -27.31 19.79
C SER A 38 1.61 -26.79 18.96
N SER A 39 1.59 -26.97 17.64
CA SER A 39 2.66 -26.57 16.73
C SER A 39 2.09 -26.15 15.40
N ILE A 40 2.58 -25.02 14.88
CA ILE A 40 2.20 -24.49 13.57
C ILE A 40 3.07 -25.19 12.51
N THR A 41 2.44 -25.90 11.60
CA THR A 41 3.11 -26.60 10.50
C THR A 41 3.26 -25.73 9.26
N LEU A 42 4.09 -26.16 8.30
CA LEU A 42 4.20 -25.50 7.00
C LEU A 42 2.86 -25.48 6.23
N MET A 43 2.02 -26.51 6.43
CA MET A 43 0.70 -26.56 5.79
C MET A 43 -0.21 -25.46 6.34
N ASP A 44 -0.22 -25.28 7.66
CA ASP A 44 -1.01 -24.25 8.34
C ASP A 44 -0.59 -22.85 7.86
N VAL A 45 0.72 -22.59 7.78
CA VAL A 45 1.25 -21.32 7.28
C VAL A 45 0.83 -21.04 5.82
N LYS A 46 0.85 -22.06 4.97
CA LYS A 46 0.42 -21.93 3.56
C LYS A 46 -1.08 -21.67 3.44
N GLN A 47 -1.91 -22.35 4.23
CA GLN A 47 -3.36 -22.11 4.28
C GLN A 47 -3.67 -20.73 4.86
N ALA A 48 -2.97 -20.36 5.92
CA ALA A 48 -3.07 -19.04 6.55
C ALA A 48 -2.75 -17.92 5.57
N TYR A 49 -1.75 -18.09 4.70
CA TYR A 49 -1.44 -17.07 3.70
C TYR A 49 -2.64 -16.77 2.80
N VAL A 50 -3.36 -17.80 2.35
CA VAL A 50 -4.56 -17.63 1.51
C VAL A 50 -5.65 -16.87 2.28
N GLU A 51 -5.91 -17.25 3.53
CA GLU A 51 -6.91 -16.59 4.36
C GLU A 51 -6.54 -15.15 4.69
N THR A 52 -5.27 -14.89 5.01
CA THR A 52 -4.76 -13.53 5.25
C THR A 52 -4.95 -12.64 4.03
N ILE A 53 -4.63 -13.12 2.83
CA ILE A 53 -4.86 -12.33 1.61
C ILE A 53 -6.34 -12.03 1.42
N HIS A 54 -7.24 -12.98 1.69
CA HIS A 54 -8.69 -12.73 1.63
C HIS A 54 -9.14 -11.66 2.63
N GLU A 55 -8.69 -11.70 3.87
CA GLU A 55 -9.07 -10.72 4.89
C GLU A 55 -8.49 -9.33 4.59
N LEU A 56 -7.26 -9.25 4.09
CA LEU A 56 -6.66 -8.01 3.64
C LEU A 56 -7.40 -7.42 2.43
N ASP A 57 -7.82 -8.25 1.47
CA ASP A 57 -8.58 -7.82 0.30
C ASP A 57 -9.96 -7.26 0.70
N LYS A 58 -10.68 -7.93 1.62
CA LYS A 58 -12.01 -7.49 2.09
C LYS A 58 -11.94 -6.21 2.94
N GLY A 59 -10.91 -6.11 3.79
CA GLY A 59 -10.79 -5.02 4.76
C GLY A 59 -9.74 -4.00 4.36
N PHE A 60 -8.48 -4.30 4.71
CA PHE A 60 -7.38 -3.33 4.73
C PHE A 60 -7.12 -2.66 3.37
N PHE A 61 -7.09 -3.42 2.28
CA PHE A 61 -6.88 -2.87 0.94
C PHE A 61 -8.11 -2.15 0.43
N ARG A 62 -9.30 -2.71 0.64
CA ARG A 62 -10.56 -2.11 0.17
C ARG A 62 -10.77 -0.72 0.75
N VAL A 63 -10.62 -0.56 2.07
CA VAL A 63 -10.77 0.74 2.76
C VAL A 63 -9.81 1.79 2.21
N ARG A 64 -8.60 1.39 1.80
CA ARG A 64 -7.62 2.31 1.20
C ARG A 64 -7.98 2.69 -0.22
N LEU A 65 -8.46 1.74 -1.01
CA LEU A 65 -8.94 1.99 -2.37
C LEU A 65 -10.15 2.94 -2.36
N ASP A 66 -11.09 2.74 -1.44
CA ASP A 66 -12.32 3.55 -1.33
C ASP A 66 -12.03 5.04 -1.00
N ARG A 67 -10.83 5.36 -0.51
CA ARG A 67 -10.37 6.75 -0.28
C ARG A 67 -9.90 7.44 -1.57
N LEU A 68 -9.74 6.71 -2.67
CA LEU A 68 -9.29 7.24 -3.94
C LEU A 68 -10.48 7.66 -4.82
N THR A 69 -10.34 8.79 -5.51
CA THR A 69 -11.28 9.22 -6.54
C THR A 69 -11.17 8.32 -7.78
N PRO A 70 -12.17 8.30 -8.68
CA PRO A 70 -12.09 7.49 -9.90
C PRO A 70 -10.84 7.74 -10.76
N GLN A 71 -10.37 8.99 -10.83
CA GLN A 71 -9.15 9.32 -11.56
C GLN A 71 -7.88 8.82 -10.85
N GLU A 72 -7.85 8.88 -9.52
CA GLU A 72 -6.72 8.35 -8.73
C GLU A 72 -6.67 6.83 -8.78
N ILE A 73 -7.83 6.18 -8.76
CA ILE A 73 -7.98 4.75 -9.01
C ILE A 73 -7.38 4.42 -10.39
N ALA A 74 -7.74 5.15 -11.45
CA ALA A 74 -7.15 4.93 -12.78
C ALA A 74 -5.62 5.05 -12.80
N PHE A 75 -5.04 5.94 -11.98
CA PHE A 75 -3.59 6.07 -11.85
C PHE A 75 -2.94 4.86 -11.18
N VAL A 76 -3.49 4.38 -10.06
CA VAL A 76 -2.94 3.19 -9.38
C VAL A 76 -3.18 1.91 -10.17
N LYS A 77 -4.27 1.83 -10.95
CA LYS A 77 -4.50 0.76 -11.93
C LYS A 77 -3.43 0.76 -13.01
N ALA A 78 -3.13 1.93 -13.57
CA ALA A 78 -2.07 2.09 -14.56
C ALA A 78 -0.72 1.64 -13.98
N MET A 79 -0.40 1.99 -12.72
CA MET A 79 0.79 1.46 -12.03
C MET A 79 0.77 -0.07 -11.92
N ALA A 80 -0.28 -0.65 -11.34
CA ALA A 80 -0.37 -2.09 -11.11
C ALA A 80 -0.29 -2.93 -12.40
N SER A 81 -0.80 -2.38 -13.51
CA SER A 81 -0.75 -3.01 -14.84
C SER A 81 0.65 -3.09 -15.45
N LEU A 82 1.63 -2.33 -14.94
CA LEU A 82 3.02 -2.40 -15.36
C LEU A 82 3.79 -3.54 -14.66
N GLY A 83 3.14 -4.29 -13.76
CA GLY A 83 3.74 -5.39 -13.00
C GLY A 83 4.25 -4.96 -11.62
N PRO A 84 5.26 -5.65 -11.07
CA PRO A 84 5.90 -5.25 -9.81
C PRO A 84 6.68 -3.93 -9.95
N GLY A 85 6.55 -3.05 -8.96
CA GLY A 85 7.24 -1.76 -8.92
C GLY A 85 8.72 -1.85 -8.49
N PRO A 86 9.42 -0.70 -8.38
CA PRO A 86 8.95 0.67 -8.59
C PRO A 86 8.74 1.03 -10.07
N TYR A 87 7.86 2.00 -10.34
CA TYR A 87 7.39 2.36 -11.68
C TYR A 87 7.97 3.69 -12.16
N ARG A 88 8.38 3.78 -13.42
CA ARG A 88 8.71 5.08 -14.04
C ARG A 88 7.44 5.91 -14.23
N ILE A 89 7.43 7.14 -13.73
CA ILE A 89 6.25 8.03 -13.84
C ILE A 89 5.83 8.28 -15.29
N GLY A 90 6.80 8.31 -16.21
CA GLY A 90 6.53 8.43 -17.64
C GLY A 90 5.74 7.25 -18.20
N GLN A 91 6.07 6.02 -17.79
CA GLN A 91 5.34 4.83 -18.24
C GLN A 91 3.92 4.77 -17.68
N VAL A 92 3.74 5.20 -16.42
CA VAL A 92 2.40 5.34 -15.82
C VAL A 92 1.57 6.35 -16.61
N ALA A 93 2.14 7.52 -16.91
CA ALA A 93 1.47 8.55 -17.69
C ALA A 93 1.11 8.05 -19.10
N SER A 94 2.03 7.38 -19.80
CA SER A 94 1.78 6.75 -21.10
C SER A 94 0.67 5.71 -21.03
N LYS A 95 0.63 4.86 -19.99
CA LYS A 95 -0.43 3.87 -19.80
C LYS A 95 -1.80 4.51 -19.58
N MET A 96 -1.83 5.72 -19.02
CA MET A 96 -3.05 6.53 -18.87
C MET A 96 -3.39 7.36 -20.12
N GLY A 97 -2.59 7.33 -21.18
CA GLY A 97 -2.76 8.20 -22.36
C GLY A 97 -2.56 9.69 -22.04
N LYS A 98 -1.73 10.01 -21.04
CA LYS A 98 -1.51 11.38 -20.53
C LYS A 98 -0.03 11.74 -20.51
N THR A 99 0.27 13.03 -20.38
CA THR A 99 1.63 13.52 -20.14
C THR A 99 1.96 13.48 -18.65
N THR A 100 3.26 13.42 -18.32
CA THR A 100 3.73 13.46 -16.93
C THR A 100 3.25 14.73 -16.21
N SER A 101 3.26 15.88 -16.89
CA SER A 101 2.73 17.15 -16.37
C SER A 101 1.24 17.07 -16.01
N HIS A 102 0.41 16.45 -16.85
CA HIS A 102 -1.01 16.25 -16.55
C HIS A 102 -1.25 15.32 -15.35
N THR A 103 -0.38 14.32 -15.17
CA THR A 103 -0.50 13.38 -14.04
C THR A 103 0.11 13.90 -12.74
N GLY A 104 0.84 15.02 -12.76
CA GLY A 104 1.55 15.58 -11.60
C GLY A 104 0.64 15.88 -10.41
N PRO A 105 -0.43 16.71 -10.56
CA PRO A 105 -1.35 17.00 -9.47
C PRO A 105 -2.06 15.75 -8.93
N LEU A 106 -2.38 14.81 -9.82
CA LEU A 106 -2.99 13.53 -9.44
C LEU A 106 -2.02 12.69 -8.59
N LYS A 107 -0.76 12.58 -9.02
CA LYS A 107 0.31 11.91 -8.26
C LYS A 107 0.44 12.51 -6.86
N GLN A 108 0.45 13.84 -6.77
CA GLN A 108 0.61 14.54 -5.49
C GLN A 108 -0.52 14.20 -4.51
N ARG A 109 -1.79 14.23 -4.95
CA ARG A 109 -2.93 13.85 -4.08
C ARG A 109 -2.85 12.40 -3.59
N ILE A 110 -2.36 11.48 -4.44
CA ILE A 110 -2.19 10.06 -4.07
C ILE A 110 -1.05 9.90 -3.04
N VAL A 111 0.02 10.69 -3.16
CA VAL A 111 1.10 10.76 -2.16
C VAL A 111 0.58 11.31 -0.83
N GLU A 112 -0.20 12.40 -0.85
CA GLU A 112 -0.80 13.01 0.34
C GLU A 112 -1.75 12.03 1.07
N LYS A 113 -2.45 11.17 0.32
CA LYS A 113 -3.28 10.08 0.87
C LYS A 113 -2.46 8.91 1.41
N GLY A 114 -1.13 8.91 1.23
CA GLY A 114 -0.22 7.87 1.67
C GLY A 114 -0.31 6.57 0.86
N MET A 115 -0.84 6.63 -0.35
CA MET A 115 -1.03 5.44 -1.20
C MET A 115 0.21 5.10 -2.02
N ILE A 116 0.98 6.12 -2.42
CA ILE A 116 2.24 5.96 -3.14
C ILE A 116 3.31 6.88 -2.55
N TYR A 117 4.57 6.56 -2.81
CA TYR A 117 5.72 7.42 -2.50
C TYR A 117 6.71 7.44 -3.68
N SER A 118 7.69 8.35 -3.65
CA SER A 118 8.73 8.46 -4.68
C SER A 118 10.06 7.90 -4.15
N PRO A 119 10.45 6.65 -4.47
CA PRO A 119 11.68 6.06 -3.95
C PRO A 119 12.95 6.69 -4.55
N LYS A 120 12.85 7.23 -5.77
CA LYS A 120 13.91 7.96 -6.47
C LYS A 120 13.31 8.90 -7.51
N HIS A 121 14.10 9.87 -7.98
CA HIS A 121 13.63 10.86 -8.96
C HIS A 121 13.04 10.17 -10.21
N GLY A 122 11.83 10.57 -10.60
CA GLY A 122 11.13 10.01 -11.76
C GLY A 122 10.44 8.66 -11.55
N PHE A 123 10.43 8.13 -10.32
CA PHE A 123 9.79 6.85 -9.98
C PHE A 123 8.73 7.00 -8.89
N VAL A 124 7.78 6.08 -8.88
CA VAL A 124 6.76 5.92 -7.84
C VAL A 124 6.62 4.46 -7.43
N ALA A 125 6.22 4.21 -6.19
CA ALA A 125 5.93 2.88 -5.67
C ALA A 125 4.73 2.93 -4.70
N PHE A 126 4.03 1.82 -4.53
CA PHE A 126 2.98 1.71 -3.52
C PHE A 126 3.59 1.75 -2.12
N THR A 127 2.95 2.49 -1.22
CA THR A 127 3.34 2.50 0.20
C THR A 127 2.92 1.22 0.91
N VAL A 128 1.88 0.55 0.38
CA VAL A 128 1.31 -0.66 0.93
C VAL A 128 1.81 -1.87 0.12
N PRO A 129 2.49 -2.85 0.75
CA PRO A 129 2.86 -4.11 0.13
C PRO A 129 1.64 -4.83 -0.42
N LEU A 130 1.84 -5.58 -1.51
CA LEU A 130 0.81 -6.40 -2.18
C LEU A 130 -0.38 -5.60 -2.74
N PHE A 131 -0.38 -4.28 -2.65
CA PHE A 131 -1.50 -3.46 -3.12
C PHE A 131 -1.63 -3.48 -4.65
N ASP A 132 -0.52 -3.62 -5.36
CA ASP A 132 -0.51 -3.82 -6.80
C ASP A 132 -1.10 -5.19 -7.18
N GLU A 133 -0.80 -6.23 -6.42
CA GLU A 133 -1.44 -7.54 -6.60
C GLU A 133 -2.93 -7.50 -6.28
N PHE A 134 -3.33 -6.81 -5.22
CA PHE A 134 -4.74 -6.57 -4.90
C PHE A 134 -5.47 -5.91 -6.08
N ILE A 135 -4.91 -4.83 -6.65
CA ILE A 135 -5.51 -4.18 -7.82
C ILE A 135 -5.65 -5.16 -8.99
N ARG A 136 -4.61 -5.97 -9.27
CA ARG A 136 -4.62 -6.95 -10.36
C ARG A 136 -5.64 -8.08 -10.13
N ARG A 137 -5.76 -8.59 -8.89
CA ARG A 137 -6.72 -9.66 -8.53
C ARG A 137 -8.17 -9.24 -8.74
N HIS A 138 -8.49 -7.98 -8.48
CA HIS A 138 -9.86 -7.46 -8.53
C HIS A 138 -10.25 -6.89 -9.90
N ASN A 139 -9.44 -7.12 -10.95
CA ASN A 139 -9.63 -6.60 -12.31
C ASN A 139 -10.03 -5.13 -12.36
N LEU A 140 -9.43 -4.36 -11.45
CA LEU A 140 -9.58 -2.93 -11.37
C LEU A 140 -8.80 -2.34 -12.55
#